data_AF-A0A7C0Z3H4-F1
#
_entry.id   AF-A0A7C0Z3H4-F1
#
_cell.length_a   1.000
_cell.length_b   1.000
_cell.length_c   1.000
_cell.angle_alpha   90.00
_cell.angle_beta   90.00
_cell.angle_gamma   90.00
#
_symmetry.space_group_name_H-M   'P 1'
#
loop_
_entity.id
_entity.type
_entity.pdbx_description
1 polymer ?
#
loop_
_entity_poly.entity_id
_entity_poly.type
_entity_poly.pdbx_seq_one_letter_code
_entity_poly.pdbx_strand_id
1 'polypeptide(L)'
;MYNKEWYNKLRKEYKPSKIKCLLIAESPPKSEGGRFFYNPDQEKYDFLFRSVMEVIFTDFKVKYRRGQKRIYLQKFKEKGFYLIDAVDEPINDKNQRERNKIIKRNLENKIREIDKLISKDTPIILIKKNIFKIF
;
A
#
# COMPACT_ATOMS: atom_id res chain seq x y z
N MET A 1 -7.25 16.91 6.17
CA MET A 1 -7.66 16.16 7.37
C MET A 1 -7.56 14.67 7.08
N TYR A 2 -7.13 13.81 8.03
CA TYR A 2 -7.09 12.36 7.81
C TYR A 2 -8.53 11.80 7.82
N ASN A 3 -8.92 11.12 6.73
CA ASN A 3 -10.21 10.44 6.62
C ASN A 3 -10.00 8.93 6.49
N LYS A 4 -10.07 8.22 7.63
CA LYS A 4 -9.88 6.77 7.72
C LYS A 4 -10.81 5.98 6.80
N GLU A 5 -12.08 6.41 6.71
CA GLU A 5 -13.09 5.73 5.90
C GLU A 5 -12.77 5.79 4.41
N TRP A 6 -12.27 6.93 3.93
CA TRP A 6 -11.86 7.10 2.55
C TRP A 6 -10.74 6.14 2.15
N TYR A 7 -9.68 6.01 2.96
CA TYR A 7 -8.61 5.03 2.70
C TYR A 7 -9.14 3.59 2.71
N ASN A 8 -9.98 3.26 3.69
CA ASN A 8 -10.51 1.91 3.83
C ASN A 8 -11.46 1.54 2.68
N LYS A 9 -12.25 2.50 2.18
CA LYS A 9 -13.09 2.32 0.99
C LYS A 9 -12.24 1.96 -0.22
N LEU A 10 -11.19 2.74 -0.49
CA LEU A 10 -10.30 2.49 -1.63
C LEU A 10 -9.52 1.18 -1.50
N ARG A 11 -9.02 0.85 -0.31
CA ARG A 11 -8.37 -0.46 -0.07
C ARG A 11 -9.32 -1.62 -0.36
N LYS A 12 -10.57 -1.54 0.10
CA LYS A 12 -11.59 -2.57 -0.13
C LYS A 12 -11.95 -2.71 -1.61
N GLU A 13 -12.09 -1.59 -2.34
CA GLU A 13 -12.39 -1.58 -3.77
C GLU A 13 -11.39 -2.40 -4.59
N TYR A 14 -10.09 -2.24 -4.28
CA TYR A 14 -8.99 -2.90 -4.99
C TYR A 14 -8.45 -4.15 -4.30
N LYS A 15 -9.13 -4.67 -3.27
CA LYS A 15 -8.76 -5.94 -2.63
C LYS A 15 -9.06 -7.11 -3.58
N PRO A 16 -8.08 -7.98 -3.90
CA PRO A 16 -8.32 -9.15 -4.73
C PRO A 16 -9.13 -10.22 -3.99
N SER A 17 -9.80 -11.10 -4.74
CA SER A 17 -10.50 -12.25 -4.16
C SER A 17 -9.54 -13.23 -3.47
N LYS A 18 -8.36 -13.45 -4.06
CA LYS A 18 -7.23 -14.16 -3.47
C LYS A 18 -5.98 -13.29 -3.54
N ILE A 19 -5.36 -13.02 -2.40
CA ILE A 19 -4.08 -12.32 -2.33
C ILE A 19 -2.99 -13.35 -2.67
N LYS A 20 -2.32 -13.15 -3.80
CA LYS A 20 -1.19 -13.97 -4.27
C LYS A 20 0.15 -13.38 -3.84
N CYS A 21 0.20 -12.09 -3.53
CA CYS A 21 1.37 -11.43 -2.96
C CYS A 21 0.92 -10.19 -2.18
N LEU A 22 1.38 -10.08 -0.94
CA LEU A 22 1.09 -8.96 -0.06
C LEU A 22 2.28 -8.00 -0.02
N LEU A 23 2.03 -6.72 -0.28
CA LEU A 23 3.01 -5.65 -0.11
C LEU A 23 2.68 -4.90 1.17
N ILE A 24 3.69 -4.63 2.01
CA ILE A 24 3.53 -3.90 3.28
C ILE A 24 4.37 -2.64 3.25
N ALA A 25 3.73 -1.48 3.19
CA ALA A 25 4.36 -0.17 3.29
C ALA A 25 4.32 0.37 4.74
N GLU A 26 4.82 1.59 4.96
CA GLU A 26 4.92 2.18 6.30
C GLU A 26 3.57 2.67 6.85
N SER A 27 2.94 3.60 6.12
CA SER A 27 1.69 4.26 6.50
C SER A 27 1.12 4.99 5.30
N PRO A 28 -0.20 5.24 5.25
CA PRO A 28 -0.73 6.15 4.24
C PRO A 28 -0.14 7.55 4.42
N PRO A 29 -0.01 8.35 3.35
CA PRO A 29 0.41 9.74 3.48
C PRO A 29 -0.71 10.56 4.12
N LYS A 30 -0.36 11.64 4.83
CA LYS A 30 -1.33 12.69 5.16
C LYS A 30 -1.81 13.32 3.84
N SER A 31 -3.04 12.98 3.47
CA SER A 31 -3.64 13.37 2.18
C SER A 31 -4.41 14.68 2.34
N GLU A 32 -3.77 15.79 1.97
CA GLU A 32 -4.42 17.09 1.76
C GLU A 32 -4.91 17.26 0.31
N GLY A 33 -4.57 16.34 -0.60
CA GLY A 33 -4.87 16.41 -2.03
C GLY A 33 -5.12 15.05 -2.68
N GLY A 34 -5.74 14.12 -1.97
CA GLY A 34 -6.07 12.78 -2.50
C GLY A 34 -4.87 11.85 -2.73
N ARG A 35 -3.69 12.11 -2.15
CA ARG A 35 -2.55 11.20 -2.30
C ARG A 35 -2.82 9.87 -1.61
N PHE A 36 -2.87 8.79 -2.37
CA PHE A 36 -2.93 7.42 -1.87
C PHE A 36 -2.69 6.42 -3.01
N PHE A 37 -2.04 5.29 -2.70
CA PHE A 37 -1.76 4.24 -3.69
C PHE A 37 -3.03 3.83 -4.46
N TYR A 38 -4.14 3.61 -3.75
CA TYR A 38 -5.41 3.18 -4.33
C TYR A 38 -6.33 4.32 -4.76
N ASN A 39 -5.92 5.59 -4.69
CA ASN A 39 -6.76 6.65 -5.26
C ASN A 39 -6.65 6.63 -6.79
N PRO A 40 -7.70 6.23 -7.55
CA PRO A 40 -7.65 6.18 -9.01
C PRO A 40 -7.48 7.56 -9.65
N ASP A 41 -7.82 8.63 -8.94
CA ASP A 41 -7.84 10.00 -9.47
C ASP A 41 -6.57 10.78 -9.11
N GLN A 42 -5.60 10.15 -8.44
CA GLN A 42 -4.30 10.78 -8.17
C GLN A 42 -3.41 10.73 -9.41
N GLU A 43 -3.01 11.91 -9.89
CA GLU A 43 -2.14 12.03 -11.07
C GLU A 43 -0.71 12.50 -10.74
N LYS A 44 -0.54 13.22 -9.62
CA LYS A 44 0.74 13.81 -9.20
C LYS A 44 1.30 13.12 -7.96
N TYR A 45 2.62 13.14 -7.82
CA TYR A 45 3.36 12.63 -6.66
C TYR A 45 3.05 11.16 -6.29
N ASP A 46 2.84 10.34 -7.31
CA ASP A 46 2.38 8.95 -7.17
C ASP A 46 3.52 7.93 -7.29
N PHE A 47 4.64 8.23 -6.63
CA PHE A 47 5.89 7.52 -6.80
C PHE A 47 5.78 6.03 -6.43
N LEU A 48 5.14 5.71 -5.30
CA LEU A 48 5.00 4.32 -4.86
C LEU A 48 4.18 3.48 -5.85
N PHE A 49 3.06 4.01 -6.33
CA PHE A 49 2.26 3.36 -7.37
C PHE A 49 3.09 3.10 -8.62
N ARG A 50 3.74 4.14 -9.16
CA ARG A 50 4.53 4.02 -10.39
C ARG A 50 5.66 3.00 -10.24
N SER A 51 6.45 3.08 -9.17
CA SER A 51 7.53 2.13 -8.91
C SER A 51 7.04 0.68 -8.80
N VAL A 52 5.91 0.44 -8.13
CA VAL A 52 5.34 -0.91 -8.01
C VAL A 52 4.83 -1.42 -9.36
N MET A 53 4.10 -0.60 -10.10
CA MET A 53 3.56 -1.00 -11.40
C MET A 53 4.65 -1.26 -12.43
N GLU A 54 5.75 -0.49 -12.39
CA GLU A 54 6.92 -0.71 -13.26
C GLU A 54 7.59 -2.07 -13.04
N VAL A 55 7.58 -2.58 -11.81
CA VAL A 55 8.14 -3.90 -11.48
C VAL A 55 7.21 -5.03 -11.92
N ILE A 56 5.90 -4.84 -11.74
CA ILE A 56 4.89 -5.88 -12.01
C ILE A 56 4.56 -5.98 -13.50
N PHE A 57 4.49 -4.86 -14.20
CA PHE A 57 4.04 -4.77 -15.59
C PHE A 57 5.18 -4.23 -16.46
N THR A 58 5.81 -5.12 -17.23
CA THR A 58 6.95 -4.80 -18.09
C THR A 58 6.66 -3.74 -19.14
N ASP A 59 5.39 -3.61 -19.57
CA ASP A 59 4.94 -2.61 -20.52
C ASP A 59 4.50 -1.28 -19.89
N PHE A 60 4.51 -1.16 -18.55
CA PHE A 60 4.01 0.02 -17.84
C PHE A 60 4.69 1.31 -18.29
N LYS A 61 6.03 1.34 -18.36
CA LYS A 61 6.78 2.55 -18.73
C LYS A 61 6.40 3.07 -20.12
N VAL A 62 6.11 2.17 -21.05
CA VAL A 62 5.80 2.52 -22.44
C VAL A 62 4.32 2.84 -22.60
N LYS A 63 3.41 2.12 -21.92
CA LYS A 63 1.96 2.21 -22.13
C LYS A 63 1.21 3.10 -21.15
N TYR A 64 1.73 3.30 -19.93
CA TYR A 64 1.03 4.09 -18.91
C TYR A 64 0.90 5.55 -19.34
N ARG A 65 -0.31 6.07 -19.28
CA ARG A 65 -0.67 7.47 -19.57
C ARG A 65 -1.53 8.03 -18.44
N ARG A 66 -1.61 9.36 -18.38
CA ARG A 66 -2.50 10.08 -17.46
C ARG A 66 -3.93 9.55 -17.60
N GLY A 67 -4.65 9.44 -16.48
CA GLY A 67 -6.01 8.87 -16.43
C GLY A 67 -6.09 7.34 -16.41
N GLN A 68 -4.99 6.61 -16.63
CA GLN A 68 -5.01 5.14 -16.67
C GLN A 68 -4.78 4.46 -15.32
N LYS A 69 -4.61 5.22 -14.23
CA LYS A 69 -4.32 4.66 -12.91
C LYS A 69 -5.36 3.60 -12.49
N ARG A 70 -6.65 3.89 -12.69
CA ARG A 70 -7.75 2.96 -12.42
C ARG A 70 -7.58 1.62 -13.14
N ILE A 71 -7.17 1.64 -14.41
CA ILE A 71 -6.95 0.43 -15.22
C ILE A 71 -5.82 -0.41 -14.60
N TYR A 72 -4.73 0.23 -14.18
CA TYR A 72 -3.60 -0.51 -13.60
C TYR A 72 -3.85 -0.96 -12.15
N LEU A 73 -4.64 -0.23 -11.36
CA LEU A 73 -5.13 -0.72 -10.07
C LEU A 73 -6.01 -1.97 -10.25
N GLN A 74 -6.85 -1.99 -11.28
CA GLN A 74 -7.65 -3.15 -11.61
C GLN A 74 -6.78 -4.34 -12.06
N LYS A 75 -5.78 -4.11 -12.93
CA LYS A 75 -4.80 -5.16 -13.31
C LYS A 75 -4.02 -5.68 -12.09
N PHE A 76 -3.62 -4.79 -11.18
CA PHE A 76 -2.91 -5.14 -9.94
C PHE A 76 -3.75 -6.07 -9.06
N LYS A 77 -5.04 -5.73 -8.89
CA LYS A 77 -6.06 -6.56 -8.22
C LYS A 77 -6.23 -7.91 -8.93
N GLU A 78 -6.43 -7.92 -10.24
CA GLU A 78 -6.64 -9.16 -11.03
C GLU A 78 -5.45 -10.11 -10.97
N LYS A 79 -4.23 -9.58 -10.91
CA LYS A 79 -3.01 -10.37 -10.71
C LYS A 79 -2.85 -10.88 -9.28
N GLY A 80 -3.71 -10.46 -8.35
CA GLY A 80 -3.71 -10.91 -6.95
C GLY A 80 -2.72 -10.16 -6.07
N PHE A 81 -2.20 -9.01 -6.50
CA PHE A 81 -1.38 -8.18 -5.62
C PHE A 81 -2.26 -7.33 -4.71
N TYR A 82 -1.82 -7.15 -3.47
CA TYR A 82 -2.49 -6.28 -2.52
C TYR A 82 -1.46 -5.57 -1.66
N LEU A 83 -1.60 -4.26 -1.52
CA LEU A 83 -0.81 -3.40 -0.65
C LEU A 83 -1.60 -3.02 0.61
N ILE A 84 -0.96 -3.17 1.76
CA ILE A 84 -1.40 -2.65 3.06
C ILE A 84 -0.29 -1.81 3.69
N ASP A 85 -0.59 -1.18 4.82
CA ASP A 85 0.37 -0.42 5.61
C ASP A 85 0.60 -1.08 6.97
N ALA A 86 1.83 -0.98 7.48
CA ALA A 86 2.18 -1.42 8.83
C ALA A 86 1.39 -0.65 9.90
N VAL A 87 1.07 0.61 9.62
CA VAL A 87 0.24 1.47 10.47
C VAL A 87 -0.85 2.10 9.61
N ASP A 88 -2.11 2.00 10.04
CA ASP A 88 -3.25 2.45 9.23
C ASP A 88 -3.39 3.98 9.20
N GLU A 89 -2.75 4.68 10.13
CA GLU A 89 -2.78 6.12 10.28
C GLU A 89 -1.51 6.78 9.73
N PRO A 90 -1.61 7.99 9.13
CA PRO A 90 -0.44 8.72 8.67
C PRO A 90 0.52 9.05 9.80
N ILE A 91 1.77 8.63 9.66
CA ILE A 91 2.88 8.97 10.57
C ILE A 91 4.02 9.69 9.83
N ASN A 92 3.75 10.15 8.60
CA ASN A 92 4.75 10.71 7.70
C ASN A 92 5.24 12.12 8.07
N ASP A 93 4.63 12.75 9.08
CA ASP A 93 5.06 14.01 9.70
C ASP A 93 6.00 13.80 10.90
N LYS A 94 6.10 12.57 11.42
CA LYS A 94 6.94 12.22 12.56
C LYS A 94 8.38 11.94 12.15
N ASN A 95 9.31 12.06 13.10
CA ASN A 95 10.70 11.66 12.86
C ASN A 95 10.86 10.13 12.85
N GLN A 96 12.00 9.62 12.37
CA GLN A 96 12.20 8.18 12.19
C GLN A 96 12.12 7.38 13.50
N ARG A 97 12.57 7.95 14.63
CA ARG A 97 12.50 7.28 15.95
C ARG A 97 11.06 7.10 16.41
N GLU A 98 10.25 8.15 16.26
CA GLU A 98 8.82 8.13 16.60
C GLU A 98 8.04 7.16 15.70
N ARG A 99 8.29 7.17 14.39
CA ARG A 99 7.68 6.22 13.46
C ARG A 99 7.95 4.79 13.88
N ASN A 100 9.22 4.46 14.15
CA ASN A 100 9.61 3.12 14.58
C ASN A 100 8.94 2.72 15.90
N LYS A 101 8.81 3.67 16.86
CA LYS A 101 8.11 3.41 18.12
C LYS A 101 6.63 3.07 17.88
N ILE A 102 5.95 3.80 16.99
CA ILE A 102 4.55 3.56 16.65
C ILE A 102 4.39 2.22 15.93
N ILE A 103 5.22 1.93 14.92
CA ILE A 103 5.17 0.65 14.18
C ILE A 103 5.36 -0.52 15.15
N LYS A 104 6.40 -0.48 16.00
CA LYS A 104 6.67 -1.54 16.99
C LYS A 104 5.51 -1.75 17.96
N ARG A 105 4.89 -0.66 18.45
CA ARG A 105 3.75 -0.73 19.35
C ARG A 105 2.53 -1.42 18.72
N ASN A 106 2.38 -1.33 17.40
CA ASN A 106 1.24 -1.91 16.68
C ASN A 106 1.55 -3.24 15.99
N LEU A 107 2.81 -3.72 16.06
CA LEU A 107 3.31 -4.84 15.26
C LEU A 107 2.51 -6.13 15.50
N GLU A 108 2.34 -6.54 16.76
CA GLU A 108 1.64 -7.79 17.09
C GLU A 108 0.20 -7.81 16.56
N ASN A 109 -0.53 -6.69 16.72
CA ASN A 109 -1.88 -6.57 16.20
C ASN A 109 -1.91 -6.60 14.66
N LYS A 110 -0.95 -5.96 14.01
CA LYS A 110 -0.84 -5.98 12.54
C LYS A 110 -0.49 -7.36 12.01
N ILE A 111 0.39 -8.12 12.67
CA ILE A 111 0.69 -9.51 12.32
C ILE A 111 -0.58 -10.37 12.41
N ARG A 112 -1.34 -10.27 13.51
CA ARG A 112 -2.62 -10.99 13.66
C ARG A 112 -3.65 -10.62 12.59
N GLU A 113 -3.65 -9.37 12.12
CA GLU A 113 -4.48 -8.95 11.00
C GLU A 113 -4.03 -9.58 9.69
N ILE A 114 -2.71 -9.61 9.44
CA ILE A 114 -2.11 -10.23 8.25
C ILE A 114 -2.39 -11.73 8.23
N ASP A 115 -2.26 -12.43 9.36
CA ASP A 115 -2.55 -13.88 9.46
C ASP A 115 -4.00 -14.22 9.10
N LYS A 116 -4.94 -13.31 9.34
CA LYS A 116 -6.34 -13.45 8.93
C LYS A 116 -6.59 -13.07 7.48
N LEU A 117 -5.65 -12.35 6.87
CA LEU A 117 -5.77 -11.78 5.54
C LEU A 117 -5.21 -12.68 4.45
N ILE A 118 -4.14 -13.42 4.74
CA ILE A 118 -3.38 -14.24 3.78
C ILE A 118 -3.17 -15.67 4.28
N SER A 119 -2.80 -16.58 3.38
CA SER A 119 -2.34 -17.92 3.74
C SER A 119 -0.84 -17.96 4.05
N LYS A 120 -0.38 -18.99 4.77
CA LYS A 120 1.03 -19.15 5.19
C LYS A 120 2.04 -19.16 4.04
N ASP A 121 1.62 -19.60 2.86
CA ASP A 121 2.43 -19.66 1.63
C ASP A 121 2.40 -18.36 0.81
N THR A 122 1.60 -17.36 1.20
CA THR A 122 1.49 -16.09 0.47
C THR A 122 2.78 -15.29 0.63
N PRO A 123 3.52 -14.98 -0.46
CA PRO A 123 4.73 -14.15 -0.38
C PRO A 123 4.42 -12.74 0.10
N ILE A 124 5.27 -12.23 1.00
CA ILE A 124 5.20 -10.86 1.53
C ILE A 124 6.40 -10.05 1.04
N ILE A 125 6.15 -8.84 0.54
CA ILE A 125 7.16 -7.85 0.18
C ILE A 125 7.10 -6.69 1.18
N LEU A 126 8.18 -6.50 1.94
CA LEU A 126 8.31 -5.38 2.88
C LEU A 126 8.91 -4.17 2.17
N ILE A 127 8.17 -3.07 2.12
CA ILE A 127 8.58 -1.84 1.46
C ILE A 127 9.17 -0.90 2.50
N LYS A 128 10.42 -0.47 2.27
CA LYS A 128 11.25 0.44 3.09
C LYS A 128 12.08 -0.27 4.17
N LYS A 129 13.31 0.22 4.36
CA LYS A 129 14.33 -0.33 5.27
C LYS A 129 13.85 -0.51 6.71
N ASN A 130 13.06 0.42 7.26
CA ASN A 130 12.60 0.31 8.64
C ASN A 130 11.48 -0.71 8.80
N ILE A 131 10.66 -0.95 7.77
CA ILE A 131 9.65 -2.01 7.80
C ILE A 131 10.34 -3.37 7.80
N PHE A 132 11.30 -3.58 6.90
CA PHE A 132 12.13 -4.79 6.88
C PHE A 132 12.89 -5.08 8.18
N LYS A 133 13.24 -4.04 8.94
CA LYS A 133 13.95 -4.20 10.23
C LYS A 133 13.03 -4.48 11.42
N ILE A 134 11.74 -4.24 11.28
CA ILE A 134 10.77 -4.31 12.39
C ILE A 134 9.84 -5.52 12.23
N PHE A 135 9.40 -5.81 11.01
CA PHE A 135 8.69 -7.03 10.65
C PHE A 135 9.68 -8.19 10.50
#